data_AF-A0A1Y1MVI2-F1
#
_entry.id   AF-A0A1Y1MVI2-F1
#
_cell.length_a   1.000
_cell.length_b   1.000
_cell.length_c   1.000
_cell.angle_alpha   90.00
_cell.angle_beta   90.00
_cell.angle_gamma   90.00
#
_symmetry.space_group_name_H-M   'P 1'
#
loop_
_entity.id
_entity.type
_entity.pdbx_description
1 polymer ?
#
loop_
_entity_poly.entity_id
_entity_poly.type
_entity_poly.pdbx_seq_one_letter_code
_entity_poly.pdbx_strand_id
1 'polypeptide(L)'
;CNRITPPMYLIDGTWTAITPVHIEKKPPTYLQVDEGKPLQLEPIQQIGERGLYTQEEITKIQEQLTFGNEREAVENIIIRKIKGMETNSMGYSTVQIFDMEEMKQLTSSILTQIYGWFATFGQFFSGIIGIYIVIRIIKYVFGVMLNGLTIYKTFGFGIQLIASVWNTLTLWLVQNQAEKQTKTSE
;
A
#
# COMPACT_ATOMS: atom_id res chain seq x y z
N CYS A 1 -7.13 33.02 25.91
CA CYS A 1 -6.76 34.23 26.70
C CYS A 1 -5.67 33.88 27.71
N ASN A 2 -4.47 34.44 27.59
CA ASN A 2 -3.36 34.20 28.51
C ASN A 2 -3.37 35.22 29.66
N ARG A 3 -3.25 34.75 30.92
CA ARG A 3 -3.15 35.62 32.10
C ARG A 3 -1.77 36.27 32.28
N ILE A 4 -0.75 35.71 31.62
CA ILE A 4 0.65 36.11 31.79
C ILE A 4 0.95 37.37 30.94
N THR A 5 0.40 37.45 29.74
CA THR A 5 0.60 38.57 28.80
C THR A 5 -0.74 39.10 28.27
N PRO A 6 -1.55 39.74 29.13
CA PRO A 6 -2.82 40.29 28.68
C PRO A 6 -2.61 41.54 27.81
N PRO A 7 -3.46 41.77 26.80
CA PRO A 7 -3.44 43.01 26.04
C PRO A 7 -3.75 44.20 26.96
N MET A 8 -2.99 45.28 26.81
CA MET A 8 -3.09 46.51 27.61
C MET A 8 -3.63 47.65 26.76
N TYR A 9 -4.49 48.47 27.36
CA TYR A 9 -5.14 49.60 26.72
C TYR A 9 -4.97 50.86 27.58
N LEU A 10 -4.85 52.00 26.92
CA LEU A 10 -4.83 53.31 27.56
C LEU A 10 -6.27 53.84 27.61
N ILE A 11 -6.85 53.91 28.81
CA ILE A 11 -8.21 54.39 29.04
C ILE A 11 -8.14 55.47 30.12
N ASP A 12 -8.66 56.67 29.84
CA ASP A 12 -8.67 57.81 30.77
C ASP A 12 -7.31 58.15 31.39
N GLY A 13 -6.23 57.97 30.62
CA GLY A 13 -4.86 58.26 31.06
C GLY A 13 -4.20 57.16 31.89
N THR A 14 -4.91 56.06 32.16
CA THR A 14 -4.40 54.93 32.95
C THR A 14 -4.25 53.68 32.08
N TRP A 15 -3.14 52.97 32.23
CA TRP A 15 -2.91 51.72 31.53
C TRP A 15 -3.63 50.58 32.24
N THR A 16 -4.56 49.93 31.53
CA THR A 16 -5.41 48.87 32.08
C THR A 16 -5.29 47.60 31.26
N ALA A 17 -5.27 46.46 31.96
CA ALA A 17 -5.29 45.15 31.31
C ALA A 17 -6.71 44.57 31.38
N ILE A 18 -7.29 44.25 30.22
CA ILE A 18 -8.61 43.63 30.15
C ILE A 18 -8.44 42.12 30.25
N THR A 19 -8.55 41.61 31.48
CA THR A 19 -8.67 40.18 31.78
C THR A 19 -10.03 39.95 32.47
N PRO A 20 -10.43 38.72 32.83
CA PRO A 20 -11.66 38.49 33.60
C PRO A 20 -11.75 39.28 34.92
N VAL A 21 -10.63 39.84 35.37
CA VAL A 21 -10.54 40.81 36.46
C VAL A 21 -9.85 42.07 35.93
N HIS A 22 -10.38 43.25 36.27
CA HIS A 22 -9.75 44.52 35.93
C HIS A 22 -8.50 44.72 36.78
N ILE A 23 -7.34 44.89 36.14
CA ILE A 23 -6.06 45.08 36.83
C ILE A 23 -5.38 46.32 36.23
N GLU A 24 -5.15 47.33 37.07
CA GLU A 24 -4.34 48.49 36.73
C GLU A 24 -2.87 48.07 36.53
N LYS A 25 -2.25 48.56 35.47
CA LYS A 25 -0.87 48.21 35.10
C LYS A 25 -0.02 49.46 34.98
N LYS A 26 1.27 49.29 35.24
CA LYS A 26 2.27 50.35 35.04
C LYS A 26 2.39 50.67 33.54
N PRO A 27 2.69 51.93 33.19
CA PRO A 27 2.92 52.32 31.79
C PRO A 27 4.09 51.55 31.17
N PRO A 28 4.04 51.26 29.85
CA PRO A 28 5.13 50.60 29.16
C PRO A 28 6.40 51.46 29.20
N THR A 29 7.54 50.79 29.34
CA THR A 29 8.84 51.45 29.23
C THR A 29 9.18 51.60 27.76
N TYR A 30 9.40 52.84 27.32
CA TYR A 30 9.92 53.10 25.98
C TYR A 30 11.39 52.70 25.95
N LEU A 31 11.71 51.69 25.13
CA LEU A 31 13.10 51.37 24.82
C LEU A 31 13.65 52.47 23.94
N GLN A 32 14.69 53.16 24.41
CA GLN A 32 15.49 54.01 23.55
C GLN A 32 16.51 53.11 22.84
N VAL A 33 16.68 53.33 21.54
CA VAL A 33 17.71 52.63 20.77
C VAL A 33 19.05 53.09 21.32
N ASP A 34 19.83 52.15 21.86
CA ASP A 34 21.23 52.39 22.18
C ASP A 34 21.95 52.58 20.84
N GLU A 35 22.35 53.82 20.52
CA GLU A 35 23.13 54.18 19.34
C GLU A 35 24.58 53.70 19.45
N GLY A 36 24.79 52.50 19.99
CA GLY A 36 26.06 51.81 19.99
C GLY A 36 26.58 51.63 18.55
N LYS A 37 27.90 51.46 18.43
CA LYS A 37 28.59 51.30 17.14
C LYS A 37 27.82 50.34 16.23
N PRO A 38 27.56 50.71 14.96
CA PRO A 38 26.91 49.80 14.03
C PRO A 38 27.75 48.53 13.93
N LEU A 39 27.10 47.39 14.10
CA LEU A 39 27.70 46.08 13.91
C LEU A 39 28.22 46.02 12.46
N GLN A 40 29.54 45.98 12.28
CA GLN A 40 30.13 45.79 10.95
C GLN A 40 29.93 44.34 10.54
N LEU A 41 28.87 44.09 9.78
CA LEU A 41 28.60 42.79 9.16
C LEU A 41 29.41 42.71 7.87
N GLU A 42 30.52 41.97 7.89
CA GLU A 42 31.20 41.64 6.64
C GLU A 42 30.32 40.67 5.83
N PRO A 43 29.96 41.00 4.58
CA PRO A 43 29.21 40.08 3.74
C PRO A 43 30.09 38.88 3.41
N ILE A 44 29.62 37.68 3.77
CA ILE A 44 30.26 36.44 3.35
C ILE A 44 30.00 36.31 1.84
N GLN A 45 31.01 36.64 1.04
CA GLN A 45 30.94 36.86 -0.41
C GLN A 45 30.53 35.61 -1.23
N GLN A 46 30.31 34.46 -0.59
CA GLN A 46 30.06 33.18 -1.27
C GLN A 46 28.74 32.48 -0.89
N ILE A 47 27.91 33.07 -0.03
CA ILE A 47 26.62 32.45 0.33
C ILE A 47 25.60 32.53 -0.82
N GLY A 48 25.70 33.54 -1.69
CA GLY A 48 24.76 33.76 -2.78
C GLY A 48 24.98 32.91 -4.05
N GLU A 49 26.19 32.40 -4.28
CA GLU A 49 26.52 31.67 -5.53
C GLU A 49 26.26 30.16 -5.44
N ARG A 50 26.22 29.62 -4.22
CA ARG A 50 25.81 28.26 -3.91
C ARG A 50 24.80 28.35 -2.78
N GLY A 51 23.57 28.72 -3.12
CA GLY A 51 22.48 28.73 -2.14
C GLY A 51 22.53 27.45 -1.30
N LEU A 52 22.47 27.58 0.02
CA LEU A 52 22.49 26.44 0.95
C LEU A 52 21.36 25.44 0.68
N TYR A 53 20.33 25.90 -0.03
CA TYR A 53 19.18 25.15 -0.46
C TYR A 53 19.13 25.12 -1.98
N THR A 54 18.85 23.95 -2.52
CA THR A 54 18.53 23.76 -3.93
C THR A 54 17.20 24.43 -4.28
N GLN A 55 17.00 24.76 -5.56
CA GLN A 55 15.74 25.36 -6.00
C GLN A 55 14.52 24.45 -5.72
N GLU A 56 14.73 23.14 -5.69
CA GLU A 56 13.73 22.15 -5.32
C GLU A 56 13.35 22.24 -3.83
N GLU A 57 14.35 22.34 -2.93
CA GLU A 57 14.12 22.49 -1.49
C GLU A 57 13.39 23.80 -1.15
N ILE A 58 13.76 24.90 -1.83
CA ILE A 58 13.07 26.19 -1.66
C ILE A 58 11.61 26.06 -2.07
N THR A 59 11.34 25.43 -3.22
CA THR A 59 9.98 25.25 -3.74
C THR A 59 9.15 24.37 -2.82
N LYS A 60 9.74 23.28 -2.30
CA LYS A 60 9.07 22.36 -1.37
C LYS A 60 8.73 23.02 -0.03
N ILE A 61 9.64 23.86 0.49
CA ILE A 61 9.38 24.64 1.71
C ILE A 61 8.30 25.68 1.45
N GLN A 62 8.34 26.37 0.31
CA GLN A 62 7.33 27.36 -0.07
C GLN A 62 5.94 26.72 -0.18
N GLU A 63 5.83 25.54 -0.80
CA GLU A 63 4.59 24.78 -0.90
C GLU A 63 4.08 24.37 0.49
N GLN A 64 4.96 23.83 1.34
CA GLN A 64 4.60 23.45 2.71
C GLN A 64 4.15 24.65 3.56
N LEU A 65 4.75 25.83 3.37
CA LEU A 65 4.34 27.06 4.06
C LEU A 65 3.01 27.61 3.53
N THR A 66 2.78 27.51 2.21
CA THR A 66 1.56 28.01 1.57
C THR A 66 0.34 27.18 1.96
N PHE A 67 0.51 25.85 2.07
CA PHE A 67 -0.61 24.92 2.30
C PHE A 67 -0.67 24.34 3.71
N GLY A 68 0.19 24.81 4.64
CA GLY A 68 0.27 24.27 6.01
C GLY A 68 -1.06 24.31 6.77
N ASN A 69 -1.85 25.38 6.58
CA ASN A 69 -3.16 25.55 7.23
C ASN A 69 -4.29 24.81 6.49
N GLU A 70 -4.13 24.55 5.19
CA GLU A 70 -5.15 23.86 4.39
C GLU A 70 -5.16 22.36 4.68
N ARG A 71 -4.01 21.78 5.04
CA ARG A 71 -3.90 20.36 5.37
C ARG A 71 -4.82 19.95 6.53
N GLU A 72 -4.86 20.71 7.61
CA GLU A 72 -5.75 20.44 8.75
C GLU A 72 -7.24 20.59 8.36
N ALA A 73 -7.55 21.57 7.50
CA ALA A 73 -8.89 21.74 6.97
C ALA A 73 -9.32 20.55 6.09
N VAL A 74 -8.44 20.07 5.21
CA VAL A 74 -8.67 18.90 4.35
C VAL A 74 -8.85 17.63 5.18
N GLU A 75 -8.00 17.39 6.18
CA GLU A 75 -8.12 16.24 7.09
C GLU A 75 -9.47 16.26 7.83
N ASN A 76 -9.88 17.42 8.36
CA ASN A 76 -11.18 17.57 9.01
C ASN A 76 -12.36 17.36 8.06
N ILE A 77 -12.27 17.81 6.82
CA ILE A 77 -13.29 17.59 5.79
C ILE A 77 -13.40 16.09 5.46
N ILE A 78 -12.28 15.39 5.29
CA ILE A 78 -12.24 13.94 5.04
C ILE A 78 -12.89 13.18 6.21
N ILE A 79 -12.51 13.50 7.45
CA ILE A 79 -13.08 12.88 8.65
C ILE A 79 -14.59 13.13 8.73
N ARG A 80 -15.05 14.35 8.41
CA ARG A 80 -16.48 14.68 8.41
C ARG A 80 -17.24 13.92 7.34
N LYS A 81 -16.67 13.78 6.13
CA LYS A 81 -17.27 13.02 5.03
C LYS A 81 -17.35 11.53 5.32
N ILE A 82 -16.30 10.93 5.90
CA ILE A 82 -16.32 9.53 6.37
C ILE A 82 -17.39 9.31 7.44
N LYS A 83 -17.61 10.30 8.30
CA LYS A 83 -18.65 10.27 9.33
C LYS A 83 -20.06 10.61 8.81
N GLY A 84 -20.23 10.82 7.50
CA GLY A 84 -21.53 11.14 6.90
C GLY A 84 -22.09 12.51 7.29
N MET A 85 -21.24 13.43 7.77
CA MET A 85 -21.64 14.80 8.08
C MET A 85 -21.54 15.67 6.83
N GLU A 86 -22.53 16.52 6.60
CA GLU A 86 -22.50 17.47 5.48
C GLU A 86 -21.39 18.51 5.68
N THR A 87 -20.56 18.70 4.65
CA THR A 87 -19.46 19.65 4.64
C THR A 87 -19.82 20.81 3.73
N ASN A 88 -19.96 22.02 4.27
CA ASN A 88 -20.16 23.22 3.46
C ASN A 88 -18.80 23.69 2.91
N SER A 89 -18.46 23.25 1.69
CA SER A 89 -17.23 23.65 1.02
C SER A 89 -17.44 24.94 0.22
N MET A 90 -17.27 26.09 0.89
CA MET A 90 -17.23 27.40 0.22
C MET A 90 -15.86 27.64 -0.44
N GLY A 91 -15.51 26.79 -1.40
CA GLY A 91 -14.26 26.85 -2.16
C GLY A 91 -14.14 25.61 -3.04
N TYR A 92 -13.59 25.76 -4.24
CA TYR A 92 -13.44 24.71 -5.27
C TYR A 92 -12.79 23.46 -4.65
N SER A 93 -13.62 22.53 -4.20
CA SER A 93 -13.20 21.44 -3.34
C SER A 93 -12.96 20.20 -4.19
N THR A 94 -11.71 19.81 -4.31
CA THR A 94 -11.28 18.51 -4.85
C THR A 94 -11.90 17.32 -4.10
N VAL A 95 -12.58 17.55 -2.98
CA VAL A 95 -13.31 16.53 -2.20
C VAL A 95 -14.66 16.18 -2.83
N GLN A 96 -15.21 17.00 -3.72
CA GLN A 96 -16.36 16.60 -4.57
C GLN A 96 -15.98 15.53 -5.60
N ILE A 97 -14.70 15.41 -5.98
CA ILE A 97 -14.19 14.37 -6.90
C ILE A 97 -14.18 12.99 -6.25
N PHE A 98 -14.28 12.93 -4.91
CA PHE A 98 -14.41 11.69 -4.16
C PHE A 98 -15.87 11.44 -3.76
N ASP A 99 -16.82 11.66 -4.68
CA ASP A 99 -18.17 11.20 -4.43
C ASP A 99 -18.19 9.66 -4.39
N MET A 100 -18.86 9.11 -3.38
CA MET A 100 -18.91 7.66 -3.15
C MET A 100 -19.62 6.94 -4.30
N GLU A 101 -20.53 7.65 -4.97
CA GLU A 101 -21.24 7.18 -6.16
C GLU A 101 -20.27 6.99 -7.35
N GLU A 102 -19.44 7.99 -7.63
CA GLU A 102 -18.45 7.96 -8.71
C GLU A 102 -17.37 6.90 -8.46
N MET A 103 -16.90 6.77 -7.22
CA MET A 103 -15.95 5.73 -6.84
C MET A 103 -16.51 4.32 -7.01
N LYS A 104 -17.80 4.10 -6.71
CA LYS A 104 -18.47 2.81 -6.95
C LYS A 104 -18.59 2.50 -8.43
N GLN A 105 -18.95 3.50 -9.25
CA GLN A 105 -19.05 3.34 -10.71
C GLN A 105 -17.69 3.08 -11.35
N LEU A 106 -16.64 3.76 -10.90
CA LEU A 106 -15.27 3.53 -11.35
C LEU A 106 -14.80 2.12 -10.97
N THR A 107 -15.06 1.70 -9.74
CA THR A 107 -14.69 0.37 -9.25
C THR A 107 -15.42 -0.74 -10.02
N SER A 108 -16.72 -0.60 -10.27
CA SER A 108 -17.49 -1.59 -11.02
C SER A 108 -17.07 -1.67 -12.49
N SER A 109 -16.74 -0.54 -13.11
CA SER A 109 -16.20 -0.50 -14.47
C SER A 109 -14.83 -1.17 -14.57
N ILE A 110 -13.93 -0.94 -13.61
CA ILE A 110 -12.61 -1.57 -13.59
C ILE A 110 -12.75 -3.08 -13.36
N LEU A 111 -13.60 -3.50 -12.41
CA LEU A 111 -13.82 -4.91 -12.11
C LEU A 111 -14.43 -5.67 -13.28
N THR A 112 -15.40 -5.08 -13.97
CA THR A 112 -16.02 -5.70 -15.16
C THR A 112 -15.04 -5.83 -16.32
N GLN A 113 -14.18 -4.83 -16.53
CA GLN A 113 -13.13 -4.89 -17.54
C GLN A 113 -12.07 -5.97 -17.22
N ILE A 114 -11.62 -6.06 -15.97
CA ILE A 114 -10.68 -7.10 -15.52
C ILE A 114 -11.32 -8.48 -15.66
N TYR A 115 -12.58 -8.63 -15.24
CA TYR A 115 -13.29 -9.90 -15.32
C TYR A 115 -13.48 -10.35 -16.78
N GLY A 116 -13.81 -9.44 -17.69
CA GLY A 116 -13.94 -9.75 -19.13
C GLY A 116 -12.62 -10.24 -19.75
N TRP A 117 -11.51 -9.58 -19.43
CA TRP A 117 -10.18 -10.01 -19.89
C TRP A 117 -9.76 -11.35 -19.25
N PHE A 118 -10.04 -11.55 -17.96
CA PHE A 118 -9.75 -12.82 -17.29
C PHE A 118 -10.60 -13.97 -17.82
N ALA A 119 -11.88 -13.74 -18.14
CA ALA A 119 -12.76 -14.77 -18.69
C ALA A 119 -12.31 -15.22 -20.09
N THR A 120 -11.93 -14.27 -20.95
CA THR A 120 -11.41 -14.59 -22.30
C THR A 120 -10.07 -15.31 -22.23
N PHE A 121 -9.18 -14.89 -21.33
CA PHE A 121 -7.93 -15.60 -21.03
C PHE A 121 -8.21 -17.03 -20.51
N GLY A 122 -9.10 -17.16 -19.52
CA GLY A 122 -9.49 -18.43 -18.93
C GLY A 122 -10.07 -19.41 -19.96
N GLN A 123 -10.88 -18.93 -20.91
CA GLN A 123 -11.44 -19.75 -21.97
C GLN A 123 -10.35 -20.28 -22.93
N PHE A 124 -9.38 -19.46 -23.29
CA PHE A 124 -8.25 -19.87 -24.12
C PHE A 124 -7.37 -20.93 -23.43
N PHE A 125 -6.99 -20.66 -22.17
CA PHE A 125 -6.18 -21.59 -21.39
C PHE A 125 -6.93 -22.87 -21.03
N SER A 126 -8.25 -22.82 -20.79
CA SER A 126 -9.09 -23.99 -20.57
C SER A 126 -9.03 -24.97 -21.75
N GLY A 127 -9.05 -24.46 -22.99
CA GLY A 127 -8.87 -25.28 -24.19
C GLY A 127 -7.51 -25.98 -24.23
N ILE A 128 -6.42 -25.23 -23.99
CA ILE A 128 -5.05 -25.77 -23.98
C ILE A 128 -4.87 -26.83 -22.88
N ILE A 129 -5.32 -26.51 -21.67
CA ILE A 129 -5.23 -27.39 -20.50
C ILE A 129 -6.08 -28.64 -20.72
N GLY A 130 -7.27 -28.50 -21.31
CA GLY A 130 -8.13 -29.63 -21.67
C GLY A 130 -7.42 -30.62 -22.60
N ILE A 131 -6.83 -30.11 -23.70
CA ILE A 131 -6.06 -30.94 -24.64
C ILE A 131 -4.87 -31.61 -23.94
N TYR A 132 -4.13 -30.85 -23.14
CA TYR A 132 -2.99 -31.36 -22.38
C TYR A 132 -3.39 -32.50 -21.42
N ILE A 133 -4.51 -32.35 -20.71
CA ILE A 133 -5.04 -33.38 -19.81
C ILE A 133 -5.41 -34.63 -20.59
N VAL A 134 -6.08 -34.52 -21.74
CA VAL A 134 -6.43 -35.68 -22.58
C VAL A 134 -5.18 -36.46 -23.00
N ILE A 135 -4.14 -35.77 -23.49
CA ILE A 135 -2.87 -36.41 -23.86
C ILE A 135 -2.24 -37.11 -22.64
N ARG A 136 -2.28 -36.47 -21.47
CA ARG A 136 -1.74 -37.03 -20.23
C ARG A 136 -2.50 -38.29 -19.79
N ILE A 137 -3.83 -38.30 -19.92
CA ILE A 137 -4.68 -39.46 -19.63
C ILE A 137 -4.35 -40.61 -20.57
N ILE A 138 -4.23 -40.36 -21.88
CA ILE A 138 -3.86 -41.39 -22.86
C ILE A 138 -2.49 -41.99 -22.49
N LYS A 139 -1.49 -41.14 -22.23
CA LYS A 139 -0.15 -41.60 -21.80
C LYS A 139 -0.21 -42.41 -20.50
N TYR A 140 -1.05 -42.01 -19.56
CA TYR A 140 -1.25 -42.72 -18.30
C TYR A 140 -1.85 -44.11 -18.52
N VAL A 141 -2.90 -44.23 -19.33
CA VAL A 141 -3.52 -45.52 -19.67
C VAL A 141 -2.51 -46.48 -20.30
N PHE A 142 -1.70 -46.01 -21.25
CA PHE A 142 -0.64 -46.84 -21.83
C PHE A 142 0.38 -47.29 -20.79
N GLY A 143 0.78 -46.40 -19.87
CA GLY A 143 1.69 -46.75 -18.77
C GLY A 143 1.12 -47.85 -17.87
N VAL A 144 -0.15 -47.72 -17.48
CA VAL A 144 -0.86 -48.73 -16.67
C VAL A 144 -0.96 -50.04 -17.45
N MET A 145 -1.34 -50.05 -18.72
CA MET A 145 -1.39 -51.28 -19.53
C MET A 145 -0.04 -52.00 -19.58
N LEU A 146 1.06 -51.28 -19.86
CA LEU A 146 2.40 -51.86 -19.91
C LEU A 146 2.85 -52.40 -18.55
N ASN A 147 2.58 -51.66 -17.47
CA ASN A 147 2.87 -52.10 -16.12
C ASN A 147 2.05 -53.34 -15.73
N GLY A 148 0.78 -53.38 -16.13
CA GLY A 148 -0.11 -54.52 -15.90
C GLY A 148 0.37 -55.77 -16.62
N LEU A 149 0.77 -55.65 -17.90
CA LEU A 149 1.36 -56.75 -18.65
C LEU A 149 2.68 -57.23 -18.03
N THR A 150 3.49 -56.31 -17.52
CA THR A 150 4.76 -56.65 -16.86
C THR A 150 4.52 -57.46 -15.59
N ILE A 151 3.60 -57.01 -14.74
CA ILE A 151 3.23 -57.74 -13.51
C ILE A 151 2.58 -59.08 -13.84
N TYR A 152 1.68 -59.12 -14.83
CA TYR A 152 1.01 -60.36 -15.24
C TYR A 152 2.01 -61.43 -15.70
N LYS A 153 3.06 -61.04 -16.43
CA LYS A 153 4.13 -61.96 -16.85
C LYS A 153 4.97 -62.47 -15.68
N THR A 154 5.23 -61.65 -14.66
CA THR A 154 6.13 -62.01 -13.55
C THR A 154 5.40 -62.74 -12.41
N PHE A 155 4.15 -62.38 -12.11
CA PHE A 155 3.40 -62.85 -10.95
C PHE A 155 2.10 -63.61 -11.28
N GLY A 156 1.58 -63.50 -12.51
CA GLY A 156 0.27 -64.05 -12.88
C GLY A 156 -0.92 -63.18 -12.46
N PHE A 157 -2.08 -63.79 -12.26
CA PHE A 157 -3.33 -63.10 -11.92
C PHE A 157 -3.49 -63.00 -10.39
N GLY A 158 -3.48 -61.78 -9.84
CA GLY A 158 -3.58 -61.57 -8.39
C GLY A 158 -3.67 -60.10 -7.97
N ILE A 159 -3.69 -59.86 -6.64
CA ILE A 159 -3.79 -58.52 -6.03
C ILE A 159 -2.62 -57.60 -6.46
N GLN A 160 -1.48 -58.18 -6.86
CA GLN A 160 -0.33 -57.45 -7.36
C GLN A 160 -0.64 -56.66 -8.64
N LEU A 161 -1.68 -57.00 -9.41
CA LEU A 161 -2.12 -56.21 -10.57
C LEU A 161 -2.57 -54.80 -10.19
N ILE A 162 -3.04 -54.58 -8.95
CA ILE A 162 -3.42 -53.25 -8.47
C ILE A 162 -2.19 -52.31 -8.42
N ALA A 163 -0.98 -52.87 -8.27
CA ALA A 163 0.26 -52.10 -8.29
C ALA A 163 0.58 -51.50 -9.66
N SER A 164 -0.03 -52.00 -10.75
CA SER A 164 0.11 -51.49 -12.12
C SER A 164 -0.25 -50.00 -12.25
N VAL A 165 -1.17 -49.53 -11.40
CA VAL A 165 -1.63 -48.13 -11.32
C VAL A 165 -0.49 -47.17 -10.95
N TRP A 166 0.51 -47.67 -10.21
CA TRP A 166 1.70 -46.91 -9.79
C TRP A 166 2.97 -47.49 -10.41
N ASN A 167 3.62 -46.69 -11.24
CA ASN A 167 4.88 -47.08 -11.86
C ASN A 167 5.95 -47.48 -10.82
N THR A 168 6.05 -46.72 -9.73
CA THR A 168 7.01 -46.97 -8.64
C THR A 168 6.75 -48.29 -7.92
N LEU A 169 5.47 -48.61 -7.64
CA LEU A 169 5.10 -49.87 -6.98
C LEU A 169 5.35 -51.07 -7.90
N THR A 170 5.09 -50.91 -9.20
CA THR A 170 5.37 -51.94 -10.21
C THR A 170 6.86 -52.28 -10.26
N LEU A 171 7.73 -51.27 -10.35
CA LEU A 171 9.18 -51.45 -10.36
C LEU A 171 9.70 -52.12 -9.09
N TRP A 172 9.23 -51.66 -7.93
CA TRP A 172 9.63 -52.24 -6.64
C TRP A 172 9.23 -53.71 -6.50
N LEU A 173 8.00 -54.08 -6.92
CA LEU A 173 7.54 -55.47 -6.87
C LEU A 173 8.36 -56.38 -7.77
N VAL A 174 8.66 -55.94 -9.00
CA VAL A 174 9.45 -56.71 -9.96
C VAL A 174 10.88 -56.91 -9.45
N GLN A 175 11.51 -55.88 -8.89
CA GLN A 175 12.85 -55.97 -8.31
C GLN A 175 12.91 -56.93 -7.11
N ASN A 176 11.97 -56.82 -6.18
CA ASN A 176 11.90 -57.69 -5.00
C ASN A 176 11.69 -59.17 -5.38
N GLN A 177 10.99 -59.47 -6.47
CA GLN A 177 10.91 -60.85 -6.96
C GLN A 177 12.21 -61.33 -7.58
N ALA A 178 12.86 -60.50 -8.39
CA ALA A 178 14.14 -60.84 -8.99
C ALA A 178 15.17 -61.20 -7.90
N GLU A 179 15.23 -60.41 -6.82
CA GLU A 179 16.10 -60.67 -5.67
C GLU A 179 15.77 -61.99 -4.93
N LYS A 180 14.49 -62.34 -4.79
CA LYS A 180 14.06 -63.60 -4.16
C LYS A 180 14.48 -64.82 -4.99
N GLN A 181 14.38 -64.75 -6.31
CA GLN A 181 14.79 -65.85 -7.19
C GLN A 181 16.31 -66.08 -7.17
N THR A 182 17.12 -65.02 -7.11
CA THR A 182 18.58 -65.15 -6.95
C THR A 182 19.00 -65.79 -5.63
N LYS A 183 18.29 -65.53 -4.53
CA LYS A 183 18.62 -66.12 -3.21
C LYS A 183 18.19 -67.57 -3.01
N THR A 184 17.30 -68.07 -3.87
CA THR A 184 16.80 -69.47 -3.81
C THR A 184 17.61 -70.41 -4.72
N SER A 185 18.49 -69.85 -5.55
CA SER A 185 19.37 -70.59 -6.46
C SER A 185 20.83 -70.71 -5.97
N GLU A 186 21.11 -70.19 -4.77
CA GLU A 186 22.33 -70.41 -3.96
C GLU A 186 22.05 -71.46 -2.88
#